data_AF-A0A5D2LCC0-F1
#
_entry.id   AF-A0A5D2LCC0-F1
#
_cell.length_a   1.000
_cell.length_b   1.000
_cell.length_c   1.000
_cell.angle_alpha   90.00
_cell.angle_beta   90.00
_cell.angle_gamma   90.00
#
_symmetry.space_group_name_H-M   'P 1'
#
loop_
_entity.id
_entity.type
_entity.pdbx_description
1 polymer ?
#
loop_
_entity_poly.entity_id
_entity_poly.type
_entity_poly.pdbx_seq_one_letter_code
_entity_poly.pdbx_strand_id
1 'polypeptide(L)' 'MAEGAERKEHMGIKGLTKLLADNAPKAMKEQKLESYFGRNITIDASMSIYQFLIVVDHMGTEMLTNEAGEVTS' A
#
# COMPACT_ATOMS: atom_id res chain seq x y z
N MET A 1 -33.53 0.08 14.10
CA MET A 1 -32.81 -1.20 14.03
C MET A 1 -31.94 -1.15 12.78
N ALA A 2 -30.62 -1.29 13.00
CA ALA A 2 -29.48 -1.34 12.07
C ALA A 2 -29.67 -0.92 10.60
N GLU A 3 -29.17 0.27 10.26
CA GLU A 3 -28.64 0.55 8.91
C GLU A 3 -27.12 0.41 9.02
N GLY A 4 -26.59 -0.64 8.39
CA GLY A 4 -25.18 -0.98 8.42
C GLY A 4 -24.37 0.09 7.70
N ALA A 5 -23.71 0.94 8.47
CA ALA A 5 -22.58 1.70 7.98
C ALA A 5 -21.54 0.69 7.47
N GLU A 6 -21.40 0.61 6.15
CA GLU A 6 -20.35 -0.13 5.48
C GLU A 6 -19.02 0.31 6.11
N ARG A 7 -18.46 -0.55 6.97
CA ARG A 7 -17.12 -0.33 7.48
C ARG A 7 -16.21 -0.47 6.27
N LYS A 8 -15.80 0.67 5.70
CA LYS A 8 -14.62 0.72 4.84
C LYS A 8 -13.48 0.13 5.67
N GLU A 9 -13.17 -1.14 5.44
CA GLU A 9 -12.02 -1.84 6.01
C GLU A 9 -10.77 -1.17 5.39
N HIS A 10 -10.40 -0.01 5.92
CA HIS A 10 -9.08 0.54 5.69
C HIS A 10 -8.09 -0.43 6.32
N MET A 11 -7.40 -1.19 5.47
CA MET A 11 -6.32 -2.07 5.88
C MET A 11 -5.36 -1.35 6.84
N GLY A 12 -4.99 -2.02 7.94
CA GLY A 12 -4.03 -1.53 8.94
C GLY A 12 -4.65 -0.98 10.23
N ILE A 13 -3.79 -0.37 11.07
CA ILE A 13 -4.20 0.18 12.38
C ILE A 13 -4.35 1.70 12.25
N LYS A 14 -5.60 2.18 12.37
CA LYS A 14 -5.92 3.61 12.25
C LYS A 14 -5.12 4.45 13.25
N GLY A 15 -4.38 5.44 12.74
CA GLY A 15 -3.64 6.41 13.55
C GLY A 15 -2.29 5.92 14.10
N LEU A 16 -1.88 4.68 13.80
CA LEU A 16 -0.62 4.11 14.32
C LEU A 16 0.61 4.95 13.94
N THR A 17 0.70 5.41 12.70
CA THR A 17 1.82 6.25 12.23
C THR A 17 1.94 7.53 13.06
N LYS A 18 0.82 8.22 13.31
CA LYS A 18 0.81 9.44 14.14
C LYS A 18 1.23 9.14 15.58
N LEU A 19 0.67 8.07 16.16
CA LEU A 19 1.01 7.65 17.52
C LEU A 19 2.51 7.39 17.68
N LEU A 20 3.12 6.67 16.73
CA LEU A 20 4.55 6.39 16.72
C LEU A 20 5.38 7.65 16.48
N ALA A 21 4.95 8.57 15.62
CA ALA A 21 5.59 9.86 15.42
C ALA A 21 5.65 10.67 16.72
N ASP A 22 4.55 10.73 17.46
CA ASP A 22 4.42 11.56 18.65
C ASP A 22 5.16 10.95 19.85
N ASN A 23 5.15 9.62 20.00
CA ASN A 23 5.58 8.95 21.25
C ASN A 23 6.84 8.07 21.11
N ALA A 24 7.16 7.61 19.89
CA ALA A 24 8.29 6.72 19.64
C ALA A 24 9.01 7.03 18.31
N PRO A 25 9.42 8.28 18.04
CA PRO A 25 9.96 8.68 16.74
C PRO A 25 11.23 7.90 16.34
N LYS A 26 11.99 7.41 17.32
CA LYS A 26 13.19 6.59 17.10
C LYS A 26 12.90 5.21 16.48
N ALA A 27 11.65 4.75 16.52
CA ALA A 27 11.22 3.50 15.91
C ALA A 27 11.01 3.64 14.38
N MET A 28 10.89 4.87 13.86
CA MET A 28 10.76 5.14 12.44
C MET A 28 12.10 5.63 11.88
N LYS A 29 12.52 5.05 10.74
CA LYS A 29 13.74 5.43 10.05
C LYS A 29 13.46 5.57 8.57
N GLU A 30 13.84 6.70 8.01
CA GLU A 30 13.86 6.91 6.58
C GLU A 30 15.23 6.45 6.04
N GLN A 31 15.21 5.54 5.08
CA GLN A 31 16.41 5.01 4.44
C GLN A 31 16.17 4.90 2.95
N LYS A 32 17.22 5.14 2.15
CA LYS A 32 17.15 4.88 0.72
C LYS A 32 17.15 3.38 0.45
N LEU A 33 16.51 2.95 -0.64
CA LEU A 33 16.37 1.54 -1.00
C LEU A 33 17.72 0.82 -1.11
N GLU A 34 18.75 1.52 -1.57
CA GLU A 34 20.12 0.99 -1.71
C GLU A 34 20.70 0.52 -0.38
N SER A 35 20.22 1.07 0.75
CA SER A 35 20.64 0.65 2.09
C SER A 35 20.24 -0.79 2.42
N TYR A 36 19.35 -1.39 1.61
CA TYR A 36 18.86 -2.76 1.77
C TYR A 36 19.44 -3.77 0.78
N PHE A 37 20.42 -3.38 -0.06
CA PHE A 37 21.08 -4.32 -0.97
C PHE A 37 21.66 -5.55 -0.22
N GLY A 38 21.50 -6.74 -0.81
CA GLY A 38 21.95 -8.00 -0.23
C GLY A 38 21.08 -8.52 0.92
N ARG A 39 19.96 -7.87 1.24
CA ARG A 39 19.00 -8.36 2.25
C ARG A 39 17.81 -9.04 1.59
N ASN A 40 17.43 -10.19 2.13
CA ASN A 40 16.15 -10.81 1.80
C ASN A 40 15.05 -10.08 2.58
N ILE A 41 14.05 -9.58 1.85
CA ILE A 41 12.88 -8.90 2.42
C ILE A 41 11.64 -9.72 2.04
N THR A 42 10.86 -10.13 3.03
CA THR A 42 9.57 -10.76 2.79
C THR A 42 8.53 -9.68 2.54
N ILE A 43 7.73 -9.88 1.50
CA ILE A 43 6.71 -8.93 1.04
C ILE A 43 5.34 -9.56 1.26
N ASP A 44 4.38 -8.78 1.75
CA ASP A 44 2.97 -9.17 1.77
C ASP A 44 2.37 -8.97 0.36
N ALA A 45 2.19 -10.08 -0.35
CA ALA A 45 1.68 -10.06 -1.72
C ALA A 45 0.29 -9.43 -1.82
N SER A 46 -0.59 -9.67 -0.84
CA SER A 46 -1.97 -9.16 -0.87
C SER A 46 -2.00 -7.64 -0.74
N MET A 47 -1.22 -7.10 0.21
CA MET A 47 -1.08 -5.67 0.41
C MET A 47 -0.41 -4.99 -0.79
N SER A 48 0.61 -5.61 -1.38
CA SER A 48 1.30 -5.06 -2.56
C SER A 48 0.41 -5.02 -3.81
N ILE A 49 -0.38 -6.07 -4.07
CA ILE A 49 -1.30 -6.09 -5.22
C ILE A 49 -2.43 -5.07 -5.01
N TYR A 50 -3.02 -5.00 -3.81
CA TYR A 50 -4.08 -4.04 -3.52
C TYR A 50 -3.59 -2.59 -3.65
N GLN A 51 -2.39 -2.29 -3.12
CA GLN A 51 -1.73 -1.00 -3.29
C GLN A 51 -1.55 -0.66 -4.78
N PHE A 52 -1.09 -1.62 -5.58
CA PHE A 52 -0.86 -1.41 -7.01
C PHE A 52 -2.17 -1.04 -7.74
N LEU A 53 -3.24 -1.81 -7.52
CA LEU A 53 -4.53 -1.59 -8.19
C LEU A 53 -5.16 -0.23 -7.84
N ILE A 54 -5.09 0.20 -6.58
CA ILE A 54 -5.59 1.53 -6.19
C ILE A 54 -4.84 2.65 -6.92
N VAL A 55 -3.53 2.53 -7.05
CA VAL A 55 -2.70 3.56 -7.68
C VAL A 55 -3.01 3.68 -9.17
N VAL A 56 -3.20 2.54 -9.85
CA VAL A 56 -3.60 2.51 -11.28
C VAL A 56 -4.98 3.14 -11.48
N ASP A 57 -5.94 2.84 -10.61
CA ASP A 57 -7.28 3.44 -10.67
C ASP A 57 -7.25 4.98 -10.50
N HIS A 58 -6.36 5.48 -9.64
CA HIS A 58 -6.24 6.93 -9.38
C HIS A 58 -5.53 7.72 -10.50
N MET A 59 -4.78 7.05 -11.39
CA MET A 59 -4.10 7.68 -12.53
C MET A 59 -5.01 7.88 -13.75
N GLY A 60 -6.29 7.50 -13.64
CA GLY A 60 -7.22 7.42 -14.77
C GLY A 60 -7.21 6.01 -15.36
N THR A 61 -8.36 5.51 -15.77
CA THR A 61 -8.62 4.16 -16.32
C THR A 61 -7.90 3.86 -17.65
N GLU A 62 -6.66 4.30 -17.84
CA GLU A 62 -5.77 3.68 -18.81
C GLU A 62 -5.45 2.28 -18.27
N MET A 63 -6.25 1.32 -18.74
CA MET A 63 -5.99 -0.09 -18.57
C MET A 63 -4.55 -0.33 -19.01
N LEU A 64 -3.72 -0.81 -18.08
CA LEU A 64 -2.35 -1.19 -18.42
C LEU A 64 -2.43 -2.20 -19.55
N THR A 65 -1.78 -1.92 -20.67
CA THR A 65 -1.69 -2.85 -21.79
C THR A 65 -0.27 -3.35 -21.94
N ASN A 66 -0.10 -4.62 -22.31
CA ASN A 66 1.19 -5.08 -22.82
C ASN A 66 1.49 -4.46 -24.20
N GLU A 67 2.65 -4.80 -24.77
CA GLU A 67 3.06 -4.32 -26.10
C GLU A 67 2.11 -4.73 -27.25
N ALA A 68 1.28 -5.76 -27.03
CA ALA A 68 0.25 -6.21 -27.97
C ALA A 68 -1.10 -5.49 -27.80
N GLY A 69 -1.21 -4.55 -26.85
CA GLY A 69 -2.47 -3.87 -26.54
C GLY A 69 -3.43 -4.68 -25.69
N GLU A 70 -2.99 -5.82 -25.13
CA GLU A 70 -3.81 -6.67 -24.27
C GLU A 70 -3.79 -6.13 -22.85
N VAL A 71 -4.96 -6.06 -22.21
CA VAL A 71 -5.11 -5.61 -20.83
C VAL A 71 -4.32 -6.52 -19.89
N THR A 72 -3.42 -5.94 -19.11
CA THR A 72 -2.67 -6.60 -18.04
C THR A 72 -3.29 -6.19 -16.71
N SER A 73 -4.20 -6.99 -16.18
CA SER A 73 -4.78 -6.84 -14.82
C SER A 73 -4.87 -8.21 -14.17
#